data_AF-A0A7S0TU49-F1
#
_entry.id   AF-A0A7S0TU49-F1
#
_cell.length_a   1.000
_cell.length_b   1.000
_cell.length_c   1.000
_cell.angle_alpha   90.00
_cell.angle_beta   90.00
_cell.angle_gamma   90.00
#
_symmetry.space_group_name_H-M   'P 1'
#
loop_
_entity.id
_entity.type
_entity.pdbx_description
1 polymer ?
#
loop_
_entity_poly.entity_id
_entity_poly.type
_entity_poly.pdbx_seq_one_letter_code
_entity_poly.pdbx_strand_id
1 'polypeptide(L)'
;LSTSVGATICALLLIFRNAVLVKGFYVSPETLATSSAYLSIRALSVPAALANYVGTGACLGCGDTTTPLYSIGAAVLTNLFGDWFFICVLKMGVSGAAAATA
;
A
#
# COMPACT_ATOMS: atom_id res chain seq x y z
N LEU A 1 3.35 -17.49 -6.65
CA LEU A 1 3.81 -16.60 -7.74
C LEU A 1 3.53 -15.13 -7.45
N SER A 2 2.29 -14.73 -7.15
CA SER A 2 1.95 -13.33 -6.84
C SER A 2 2.71 -12.78 -5.63
N THR A 3 2.77 -13.55 -4.54
CA THR A 3 3.49 -13.18 -3.31
C THR A 3 4.99 -13.03 -3.52
N SER A 4 5.61 -13.93 -4.29
CA SER A 4 7.03 -13.85 -4.61
C SER A 4 7.35 -12.66 -5.53
N VAL A 5 6.50 -12.38 -6.53
CA VAL A 5 6.63 -11.19 -7.38
C VAL A 5 6.48 -9.92 -6.54
N GLY A 6 5.49 -9.89 -5.65
CA GLY A 6 5.29 -8.75 -4.75
C GLY A 6 6.43 -8.55 -3.76
N ALA A 7 7.03 -9.62 -3.23
CA ALA A 7 8.21 -9.53 -2.39
C ALA A 7 9.41 -8.95 -3.14
N THR A 8 9.62 -9.35 -4.40
CA THR A 8 10.65 -8.78 -5.26
C THR A 8 10.40 -7.29 -5.51
N ILE A 9 9.17 -6.89 -5.83
CA ILE A 9 8.82 -5.48 -6.04
C ILE A 9 9.02 -4.68 -4.74
N CYS A 10 8.59 -5.21 -3.60
CA CYS A 10 8.83 -4.61 -2.28
C CYS A 10 10.32 -4.36 -2.05
N ALA A 11 11.17 -5.38 -2.24
CA ALA A 11 12.61 -5.26 -2.06
C ALA A 11 13.22 -4.20 -3.00
N LEU A 12 12.84 -4.20 -4.28
CA LEU A 12 13.30 -3.21 -5.25
C LEU A 12 12.86 -1.79 -4.86
N LEU A 13 11.62 -1.60 -4.44
CA LEU A 13 11.13 -0.29 -3.99
C LEU A 13 11.87 0.17 -2.74
N LEU A 14 12.15 -0.70 -1.77
CA LEU A 14 12.88 -0.32 -0.56
C LEU A 14 14.33 0.08 -0.84
N ILE A 15 15.01 -0.62 -1.76
CA ILE A 15 16.39 -0.33 -2.17
C ILE A 15 16.46 0.95 -3.02
N PHE A 16 15.56 1.10 -3.98
CA PHE A 16 15.62 2.17 -4.98
C PHE A 16 14.65 3.34 -4.72
N ARG A 17 13.98 3.41 -3.56
CA ARG A 17 12.92 4.41 -3.27
C ARG A 17 13.28 5.84 -3.64
N ASN A 18 14.46 6.32 -3.25
CA ASN A 18 14.84 7.71 -3.51
C ASN A 18 15.09 7.96 -5.00
N ALA A 19 15.66 6.98 -5.72
CA ALA A 19 15.84 7.07 -7.15
C ALA A 19 14.50 7.07 -7.89
N VAL A 20 13.56 6.23 -7.45
CA VAL A 20 12.19 6.18 -7.99
C VAL A 20 11.47 7.51 -7.74
N LEU A 21 11.54 8.07 -6.53
CA LEU A 21 10.88 9.32 -6.18
C LEU A 21 11.48 10.52 -6.94
N VAL A 22 12.80 10.65 -6.99
CA VAL A 22 13.46 11.80 -7.62
C VAL A 22 13.43 11.71 -9.14
N LYS A 23 13.74 10.54 -9.73
CA LYS A 23 13.84 10.38 -11.19
C LYS A 23 12.53 9.97 -11.86
N GLY A 24 11.67 9.24 -11.15
CA GLY A 24 10.39 8.77 -11.69
C GLY A 24 9.24 9.75 -11.43
N PHE A 25 9.18 10.32 -10.23
CA PHE A 25 8.08 11.19 -9.80
C PHE A 25 8.47 12.67 -9.64
N TYR A 26 9.73 13.03 -9.89
CA TYR A 26 10.24 14.41 -9.81
C TYR A 26 9.95 15.09 -8.46
N VAL A 27 10.01 14.32 -7.38
CA VAL A 27 9.72 14.80 -6.02
C VAL A 27 10.73 15.87 -5.61
N SER A 28 10.24 16.98 -5.06
CA SER A 28 11.08 18.09 -4.62
C SER A 28 11.95 17.69 -3.41
N PRO A 29 13.13 18.31 -3.23
CA PRO A 29 14.00 18.01 -2.08
C PRO A 29 13.31 18.20 -0.72
N GLU A 30 12.39 19.16 -0.62
CA GLU A 30 11.64 19.47 0.60
C GLU A 30 10.67 18.34 1.00
N THR A 31 10.08 17.65 0.01
CA THR A 31 9.09 16.59 0.27
C THR A 31 9.69 15.19 0.22
N LEU A 32 10.93 15.05 -0.28
CA LEU A 32 11.59 13.77 -0.48
C LEU A 32 11.66 12.90 0.78
N ALA A 33 11.96 13.49 1.94
CA ALA A 33 12.04 12.75 3.21
C ALA A 33 10.67 12.13 3.57
N THR A 34 9.60 12.93 3.49
CA THR A 34 8.23 12.49 3.79
C THR A 34 7.75 11.45 2.78
N SER A 35 7.99 11.67 1.48
CA SER A 35 7.62 10.71 0.43
C SER A 35 8.41 9.40 0.54
N SER A 36 9.67 9.46 0.94
CA SER A 36 10.52 8.27 1.15
C SER A 36 10.00 7.41 2.31
N ALA A 37 9.62 8.04 3.42
CA ALA A 37 9.00 7.36 4.57
C ALA A 37 7.62 6.78 4.23
N TYR A 38 6.80 7.52 3.46
CA TYR A 38 5.53 7.02 2.96
C TYR A 38 5.72 5.79 2.08
N LEU A 39 6.62 5.88 1.09
CA LEU A 39 6.88 4.82 0.14
C LEU A 39 7.46 3.56 0.81
N SER A 40 8.29 3.70 1.84
CA SER A 40 8.83 2.54 2.54
C SER A 40 7.74 1.75 3.28
N ILE A 41 6.80 2.44 3.92
CA ILE A 41 5.67 1.78 4.58
C ILE A 41 4.77 1.12 3.53
N ARG A 42 4.45 1.84 2.45
CA ARG A 42 3.59 1.35 1.37
C ARG A 42 4.19 0.16 0.62
N ALA A 43 5.51 0.11 0.47
CA ALA A 43 6.20 -0.98 -0.22
C ALA A 43 6.00 -2.32 0.50
N LEU A 44 5.92 -2.32 1.83
CA LEU A 44 5.76 -3.54 2.64
C LEU A 44 4.44 -4.25 2.37
N SER A 45 3.39 -3.54 1.94
CA SER A 45 2.10 -4.16 1.64
C SER A 45 1.95 -4.68 0.22
N VAL A 46 2.87 -4.38 -0.68
CA VAL A 46 2.84 -4.83 -2.09
C VAL A 46 2.64 -6.36 -2.23
N PRO A 47 3.30 -7.24 -1.45
CA PRO A 47 3.06 -8.68 -1.54
C PRO A 47 1.62 -9.08 -1.20
N ALA A 48 1.05 -8.49 -0.16
CA ALA A 48 -0.32 -8.74 0.26
C ALA A 48 -1.33 -8.17 -0.76
N ALA A 49 -1.09 -6.96 -1.26
CA ALA A 49 -1.93 -6.32 -2.27
C ALA A 49 -2.00 -7.14 -3.56
N LEU A 50 -0.86 -7.63 -4.07
CA LEU A 50 -0.86 -8.48 -5.26
C LEU A 50 -1.56 -9.82 -5.04
N ALA A 51 -1.42 -10.42 -3.86
CA ALA A 51 -2.18 -11.62 -3.51
C ALA A 51 -3.70 -11.34 -3.52
N ASN A 52 -4.12 -10.22 -2.94
CA ASN A 52 -5.53 -9.80 -2.92
C ASN A 52 -6.07 -9.53 -4.33
N TYR A 53 -5.30 -8.89 -5.21
CA TYR A 53 -5.73 -8.65 -6.60
C TYR A 53 -5.88 -9.94 -7.40
N VAL A 54 -4.96 -10.91 -7.22
CA VAL A 54 -5.09 -12.22 -7.86
C VAL A 54 -6.31 -12.98 -7.32
N GLY A 55 -6.53 -12.98 -6.01
CA GLY A 55 -7.71 -13.59 -5.40
C GLY A 55 -9.02 -12.97 -5.89
N THR A 56 -9.06 -11.64 -5.97
CA THR A 56 -10.20 -10.89 -6.51
C THR A 56 -10.44 -11.24 -7.99
N GLY A 57 -9.40 -11.24 -8.82
CA GLY A 57 -9.49 -11.62 -10.22
C GLY A 57 -9.98 -13.06 -10.42
N ALA A 58 -9.55 -13.98 -9.57
CA ALA A 58 -10.03 -15.36 -9.60
C ALA A 58 -11.53 -15.46 -9.28
N CYS A 59 -12.00 -14.79 -8.22
CA CYS A 59 -13.42 -14.77 -7.86
C CYS A 59 -14.27 -14.20 -8.99
N LEU A 60 -13.86 -13.06 -9.55
CA LEU A 60 -14.56 -12.43 -10.67
C LEU A 60 -14.57 -13.32 -11.92
N GLY A 61 -13.47 -14.03 -12.21
CA GLY A 61 -13.39 -14.99 -13.31
C GLY A 61 -14.34 -16.19 -13.15
N CYS A 62 -14.66 -16.56 -11.91
CA CYS A 62 -15.66 -17.57 -11.59
C CYS A 62 -17.10 -17.03 -11.52
N GLY A 63 -17.30 -15.73 -11.75
CA GLY A 63 -18.61 -15.07 -11.62
C GLY A 63 -19.02 -14.73 -10.18
N ASP A 64 -18.12 -14.90 -9.20
CA ASP A 64 -18.35 -14.49 -7.81
C ASP A 64 -17.89 -13.04 -7.60
N THR A 65 -18.85 -12.14 -7.56
CA THR A 65 -18.64 -10.72 -7.27
C THR A 65 -18.84 -10.38 -5.80
N THR A 66 -19.42 -11.30 -5.02
CA THR A 66 -19.83 -11.05 -3.64
C THR A 66 -18.66 -11.20 -2.68
N THR A 67 -17.83 -12.22 -2.86
CA THR A 67 -16.63 -12.43 -2.03
C THR A 67 -15.66 -11.25 -2.12
N PRO A 68 -15.31 -10.73 -3.33
CA PRO A 68 -14.50 -9.52 -3.43
C PRO A 68 -15.15 -8.27 -2.84
N LEU A 69 -16.47 -8.13 -2.96
CA LEU A 69 -17.20 -6.98 -2.43
C LEU A 69 -17.04 -6.87 -0.91
N TYR A 70 -17.20 -7.98 -0.19
CA TYR A 70 -16.99 -8.00 1.26
C TYR A 70 -15.54 -7.71 1.66
N SER A 71 -14.56 -8.24 0.91
CA SER A 71 -13.14 -7.96 1.14
C SER A 71 -12.82 -6.48 1.00
N ILE A 72 -13.31 -5.84 -0.07
CA ILE A 72 -13.14 -4.40 -0.30
C ILE A 72 -13.84 -3.58 0.79
N GLY A 73 -15.06 -3.96 1.17
CA GLY A 73 -15.79 -3.29 2.25
C GLY A 73 -15.04 -3.32 3.58
N ALA A 74 -14.52 -4.48 3.96
CA ALA A 74 -13.70 -4.63 5.17
C ALA A 74 -12.40 -3.82 5.10
N ALA A 75 -11.75 -3.77 3.94
CA ALA A 75 -10.54 -2.98 3.72
C ALA A 75 -10.81 -1.48 3.86
N VAL A 76 -11.90 -0.97 3.27
CA VAL A 76 -12.30 0.45 3.39
C VAL A 76 -12.59 0.83 4.83
N LEU A 77 -13.33 -0.01 5.57
CA LEU A 77 -13.60 0.25 6.98
C LEU A 77 -12.31 0.26 7.80
N THR A 78 -11.46 -0.75 7.63
CA THR A 78 -10.17 -0.84 8.32
C THR A 78 -9.29 0.37 8.03
N ASN A 79 -9.25 0.82 6.78
CA ASN A 79 -8.51 2.00 6.36
C ASN A 79 -9.05 3.28 7.03
N LEU A 80 -10.37 3.48 7.03
CA LEU A 80 -10.99 4.64 7.67
C LEU A 80 -10.70 4.70 9.18
N PHE A 81 -10.85 3.59 9.88
CA PHE A 81 -10.50 3.50 11.30
C PHE A 81 -9.01 3.70 11.54
N GLY A 82 -8.17 3.11 10.68
CA GLY A 82 -6.73 3.25 10.70
C GLY A 82 -6.28 4.70 10.55
N ASP A 83 -6.84 5.44 9.59
CA ASP A 83 -6.50 6.84 9.37
C ASP A 83 -6.81 7.68 10.60
N TRP A 84 -8.01 7.51 11.16
CA TRP A 84 -8.38 8.20 12.41
C TRP A 84 -7.41 7.84 13.55
N PHE A 85 -7.07 6.56 13.71
CA PHE A 85 -6.18 6.12 14.80
C PHE A 85 -4.72 6.60 14.61
N PHE A 86 -4.09 6.29 13.47
CA PHE A 86 -2.69 6.62 13.22
C PHE A 86 -2.44 8.13 13.06
N ILE A 87 -3.40 8.86 12.51
CA ILE A 87 -3.26 10.31 12.28
C ILE A 87 -3.71 11.10 13.51
N CYS A 88 -4.92 10.88 14.04
CA CYS A 88 -5.45 11.72 15.13
C CYS A 88 -4.93 11.29 16.52
N VAL A 89 -4.80 9.99 16.79
CA VAL A 89 -4.37 9.50 18.10
C VAL A 89 -2.85 9.49 18.20
N LEU A 90 -2.18 8.86 17.22
CA LEU A 90 -0.71 8.70 17.24
C LEU A 90 0.06 9.86 16.61
N LYS A 91 -0.63 10.82 15.96
CA LYS A 91 -0.04 12.02 15.35
C LYS A 91 1.10 11.71 14.37
N MET A 92 1.01 10.57 13.67
CA MET A 92 2.05 10.10 12.74
C MET A 92 2.03 10.81 11.37
N GLY A 93 1.08 11.72 11.14
CA GLY A 93 0.94 12.48 9.90
C GLY A 93 0.88 11.58 8.66
N VAL A 94 1.69 11.91 7.64
CA VAL A 94 1.71 11.21 6.35
C VAL A 94 2.14 9.74 6.48
N SER A 95 3.04 9.42 7.43
CA SER A 95 3.41 8.02 7.72
C SER A 95 2.26 7.24 8.35
N GLY A 96 1.38 7.92 9.10
CA GLY A 96 0.16 7.32 9.65
C GLY A 96 -0.82 6.94 8.56
N ALA A 97 -1.04 7.83 7.58
CA ALA A 97 -1.86 7.54 6.41
C ALA A 97 -1.30 6.36 5.58
N ALA A 98 0.03 6.29 5.44
CA ALA A 98 0.68 5.17 4.77
C ALA A 98 0.39 3.84 5.48
N ALA A 99 0.47 3.82 6.82
CA ALA A 99 0.25 2.63 7.64
C ALA A 99 -1.22 2.20 7.66
N ALA A 100 -2.16 3.16 7.73
CA ALA A 100 -3.59 2.88 7.67
C ALA A 100 -4.04 2.25 6.34
N THR A 101 -3.34 2.60 5.27
CA THR A 101 -3.67 2.12 3.92
C THR A 101 -2.92 0.83 3.58
N ALA A 102 -1.77 0.59 4.22
CA ALA A 102 -0.87 -0.52 3.91
C ALA A 102 -1.58 -1.87 4.05
#